data_AF-A0A957XX52-F1
#
_entry.id   AF-A0A957XX52-F1
#
_cell.length_a   1.000
_cell.length_b   1.000
_cell.length_c   1.000
_cell.angle_alpha   90.00
_cell.angle_beta   90.00
_cell.angle_gamma   90.00
#
_symmetry.space_group_name_H-M   'P 1'
#
loop_
_entity.id
_entity.type
_entity.pdbx_description
1 polymer ?
#
loop_
_entity_poly.entity_id
_entity_poly.type
_entity_poly.pdbx_seq_one_letter_code
_entity_poly.pdbx_strand_id
1 'polypeptide(L)'
;DGDTIHIIVDRANLSGSIDLVVEGDAGRGAQLLAIRPPHPDLQPNPDLPDDTRLWAALQNLSGGTWGGCVYDVDAIVEALNSMG
;
A
#
# COMPACT_ATOMS: atom_id res chain seq x y z
N ASP A 1 13.08 -4.99 12.33
CA ASP A 1 14.34 -5.38 11.67
C ASP A 1 14.66 -6.84 11.86
N GLY A 2 15.36 -7.46 10.89
CA GLY A 2 15.81 -8.85 10.96
C GLY A 2 14.91 -9.86 10.25
N ASP A 3 13.77 -9.43 9.68
CA ASP A 3 12.96 -10.31 8.84
C ASP A 3 13.69 -10.64 7.53
N THR A 4 13.70 -11.92 7.18
CA THR A 4 14.15 -12.36 5.85
C THR A 4 12.98 -12.29 4.90
N ILE A 5 13.17 -11.63 3.75
CA ILE A 5 12.15 -11.54 2.71
C ILE A 5 12.64 -12.19 1.42
N HIS A 6 11.70 -12.74 0.66
CA HIS A 6 11.92 -13.22 -0.69
C HIS A 6 11.16 -12.30 -1.66
N ILE A 7 11.80 -11.88 -2.74
CA ILE A 7 11.23 -11.01 -3.75
C ILE A 7 11.28 -11.73 -5.10
N ILE A 8 10.12 -11.89 -5.73
CA ILE A 8 10.00 -12.45 -7.08
C ILE A 8 9.54 -11.34 -8.02
N VAL A 9 10.22 -11.21 -9.17
CA VAL A 9 9.86 -10.27 -10.24
C VAL A 9 9.78 -11.02 -11.56
N ASP A 10 8.57 -11.22 -12.07
CA ASP A 10 8.31 -11.80 -13.38
C ASP A 10 8.03 -10.69 -14.40
N ARG A 11 9.02 -10.43 -15.26
CA ARG A 11 8.94 -9.37 -16.28
C ARG A 11 8.19 -9.81 -17.54
N ALA A 12 7.94 -11.10 -17.73
CA ALA A 12 7.19 -11.60 -18.88
C ALA A 12 5.69 -11.50 -18.63
N ASN A 13 5.25 -11.88 -17.42
CA ASN A 13 3.85 -11.78 -17.00
C ASN A 13 3.51 -10.49 -16.25
N LEU A 14 4.51 -9.62 -16.01
CA LEU A 14 4.38 -8.35 -15.28
C LEU A 14 3.80 -8.53 -13.87
N SER A 15 4.24 -9.57 -13.17
CA SER A 15 3.83 -9.88 -11.81
C SER A 15 5.02 -9.86 -10.85
N GLY A 16 4.72 -9.73 -9.56
CA GLY A 16 5.72 -9.83 -8.52
C GLY A 16 5.10 -10.19 -7.19
N SER A 17 5.91 -10.77 -6.30
CA SER A 17 5.54 -11.06 -4.92
C SER A 17 6.66 -10.64 -3.97
N ILE A 18 6.26 -10.32 -2.75
CA ILE A 18 7.16 -10.10 -1.63
C ILE A 18 6.63 -10.96 -0.49
N ASP A 19 7.43 -11.93 -0.08
CA ASP A 19 7.04 -12.91 0.91
C ASP A 19 7.94 -12.79 2.15
N LEU A 20 7.33 -12.80 3.33
CA LEU A 20 8.07 -13.02 4.58
C LEU A 20 8.54 -14.48 4.60
N VAL A 21 9.81 -14.73 4.92
CA VAL A 21 10.38 -16.08 5.02
C VAL A 21 10.73 -16.37 6.46
N VAL A 22 10.17 -17.44 7.01
CA VAL A 22 10.44 -17.92 8.38
C VAL A 22 11.07 -19.29 8.30
N GLU A 23 12.31 -19.43 8.78
CA GLU A 23 13.05 -20.70 8.76
C GLU A 23 13.13 -21.33 7.35
N GLY A 24 13.17 -20.49 6.30
CA GLY A 24 13.20 -20.94 4.89
C GLY A 24 11.83 -21.21 4.26
N ASP A 25 10.72 -20.97 4.96
CA ASP A 25 9.36 -21.21 4.48
C ASP A 25 8.53 -19.91 4.38
N ALA A 26 8.05 -19.61 3.18
CA ALA A 26 7.17 -18.48 2.89
C ALA A 26 5.71 -18.69 3.34
N GLY A 27 5.22 -19.95 3.35
CA GLY A 27 3.88 -20.27 3.81
C GLY A 27 3.72 -20.04 5.32
N ARG A 28 4.74 -20.43 6.09
CA ARG A 28 4.82 -20.08 7.52
C ARG A 28 4.96 -18.58 7.74
N GLY A 29 5.71 -17.89 6.87
CA GLY A 29 5.80 -16.43 6.90
C GLY A 29 4.45 -15.75 6.68
N ALA A 30 3.64 -16.21 5.72
CA ALA A 30 2.30 -15.68 5.49
C ALA A 30 1.38 -15.87 6.72
N GLN A 31 1.40 -17.04 7.35
CA GLN A 31 0.64 -17.30 8.58
C GLN A 31 1.05 -16.38 9.73
N LEU A 32 2.37 -16.19 9.92
CA LEU A 32 2.90 -15.29 10.93
C LEU A 32 2.53 -13.84 10.64
N LEU A 33 2.67 -13.40 9.39
CA LEU A 33 2.36 -12.05 8.97
C LEU A 33 0.88 -11.71 9.19
N ALA A 34 -0.03 -12.65 8.93
CA ALA A 34 -1.47 -12.47 9.10
C ALA A 34 -1.89 -12.20 10.56
N ILE A 35 -1.10 -12.65 11.55
CA ILE A 35 -1.39 -12.45 12.97
C ILE A 35 -0.54 -11.36 13.63
N ARG A 36 0.49 -10.85 12.94
CA ARG A 36 1.35 -9.79 13.47
C ARG A 36 0.55 -8.49 13.56
N PRO A 37 0.58 -7.77 14.70
CA PRO A 37 0.02 -6.43 14.74
C PRO A 37 0.84 -5.51 13.81
N PRO A 38 0.21 -4.43 13.29
CA PRO A 38 0.96 -3.35 12.66
C PRO A 38 2.07 -2.85 13.58
N HIS A 39 3.17 -2.39 12.98
CA HIS A 39 4.26 -1.80 13.75
C HIS A 39 3.71 -0.63 14.59
N PRO A 40 4.05 -0.52 15.89
CA PRO A 40 3.47 0.51 16.76
C PRO A 40 3.75 1.94 16.28
N ASP A 41 4.87 2.14 15.59
CA ASP A 41 5.26 3.43 15.00
C ASP A 41 4.75 3.63 13.56
N LEU A 42 3.91 2.73 13.04
CA LEU A 42 3.30 2.90 11.72
C LEU A 42 2.22 3.99 11.79
N GLN A 43 2.64 5.22 11.50
CA GLN A 43 1.76 6.38 11.49
C GLN A 43 2.24 7.43 10.47
N PRO A 44 1.36 8.34 10.02
CA PRO A 44 1.79 9.51 9.27
C PRO A 44 2.86 10.29 10.03
N ASN A 45 3.79 10.89 9.29
CA ASN A 45 4.77 11.80 9.89
C ASN A 45 4.02 12.96 10.58
N PRO A 46 4.32 13.29 11.85
CA PRO A 46 3.66 14.41 12.55
C PRO A 46 3.84 15.77 11.85
N ASP A 47 4.93 15.95 11.10
CA ASP A 47 5.23 17.18 10.36
C ASP A 47 4.75 17.13 8.90
N LEU A 48 3.84 16.21 8.56
CA LEU A 48 3.31 16.08 7.20
C LEU A 48 2.44 17.32 6.85
N PRO A 49 2.77 18.08 5.80
CA PRO A 49 1.96 19.23 5.39
C PRO A 49 0.53 18.82 5.01
N ASP A 50 -0.45 19.67 5.32
CA ASP A 50 -1.86 19.43 4.99
C ASP A 50 -2.07 19.21 3.49
N ASP A 51 -1.33 19.94 2.65
CA ASP A 51 -1.38 19.78 1.18
C ASP A 51 -0.93 18.38 0.73
N THR A 52 0.06 17.79 1.41
CA THR A 52 0.51 16.42 1.12
C THR A 52 -0.55 15.40 1.56
N ARG A 53 -1.22 15.64 2.69
CA ARG A 53 -2.33 14.78 3.13
C ARG A 53 -3.50 14.86 2.15
N LEU A 54 -3.85 16.06 1.68
CA LEU A 54 -4.90 16.27 0.69
C LEU A 54 -4.54 15.61 -0.63
N TRP A 55 -3.32 15.82 -1.14
CA TRP A 55 -2.81 15.14 -2.33
C TRP A 55 -2.99 13.63 -2.20
N ALA A 56 -2.54 13.01 -1.11
CA ALA A 56 -2.65 11.56 -0.91
C ALA A 56 -4.11 11.06 -0.92
N ALA A 57 -5.03 11.83 -0.32
CA ALA A 57 -6.45 11.49 -0.31
C ALA A 57 -7.06 11.55 -1.73
N LEU A 58 -6.77 12.61 -2.49
CA LEU A 58 -7.22 12.76 -3.88
C LEU A 58 -6.65 11.65 -4.75
N GLN A 59 -5.36 11.33 -4.60
CA GLN A 59 -4.73 10.22 -5.29
C GLN A 59 -5.42 8.88 -5.01
N ASN A 60 -5.81 8.63 -3.76
CA ASN A 60 -6.50 7.40 -3.39
C ASN A 60 -7.90 7.31 -4.03
N LEU A 61 -8.63 8.42 -4.09
CA LEU A 61 -9.93 8.49 -4.79
C LEU A 61 -9.77 8.24 -6.30
N SER A 62 -8.65 8.64 -6.88
CA SER A 62 -8.31 8.41 -8.29
C SER A 62 -7.73 7.02 -8.59
N GLY A 63 -7.93 6.03 -7.72
CA GLY A 63 -7.44 4.65 -7.91
C GLY A 63 -6.06 4.35 -7.31
N GLY A 64 -5.47 5.32 -6.61
CA GLY A 64 -4.23 5.14 -5.84
C GLY A 64 -3.03 4.75 -6.70
N THR A 65 -2.13 3.95 -6.13
CA THR A 65 -0.92 3.46 -6.81
C THR A 65 -1.24 2.70 -8.11
N TRP A 66 -2.35 1.97 -8.13
CA TRP A 66 -2.79 1.20 -9.30
C TRP A 66 -3.49 2.04 -10.36
N GLY A 67 -4.01 3.21 -9.98
CA GLY A 67 -4.53 4.24 -10.88
C GLY A 67 -3.44 5.13 -11.51
N GLY A 68 -2.16 4.81 -11.29
CA GLY A 68 -1.04 5.54 -11.89
C GLY A 68 -0.61 6.82 -11.16
N CYS A 69 -1.09 7.02 -9.92
CA CYS A 69 -0.75 8.21 -9.13
C CYS A 69 -1.06 9.54 -9.84
N VAL A 70 -2.22 9.63 -10.49
CA VAL A 70 -2.75 10.87 -11.11
C VAL A 70 -4.00 11.39 -10.42
N TYR A 71 -4.37 12.64 -10.69
CA TYR A 71 -5.69 13.17 -10.34
C TYR A 71 -6.71 12.80 -11.43
N ASP A 72 -7.56 11.83 -11.13
CA ASP A 72 -8.78 11.56 -11.89
C ASP A 72 -9.89 12.48 -11.39
N VAL A 73 -10.08 13.59 -12.12
CA VAL A 73 -11.03 14.64 -11.76
C VAL A 73 -12.46 14.12 -11.72
N ASP A 74 -12.85 13.24 -12.64
CA ASP A 74 -14.21 12.72 -12.72
C ASP A 74 -14.48 11.81 -11.52
N ALA A 75 -13.55 10.91 -11.18
CA ALA A 75 -13.67 10.05 -10.00
C ALA A 75 -13.72 10.86 -8.69
N ILE A 76 -12.92 11.92 -8.58
CA ILE A 76 -12.92 12.81 -7.41
C ILE A 76 -14.27 13.52 -7.28
N VAL A 77 -14.79 14.09 -8.38
CA VAL A 77 -16.07 14.81 -8.36
C VAL A 77 -17.24 13.86 -8.08
N GLU A 78 -17.23 12.67 -8.66
CA GLU A 78 -18.23 11.63 -8.37
C GLU A 78 -18.23 11.24 -6.89
N ALA A 79 -17.04 10.97 -6.33
CA ALA A 79 -16.90 10.62 -4.92
C ALA A 79 -17.47 11.72 -4.01
N LEU A 80 -17.12 12.98 -4.26
CA LEU A 80 -17.62 14.12 -3.48
C LEU A 80 -19.15 14.28 -3.59
N ASN A 81 -19.72 14.08 -4.78
CA ASN A 81 -21.17 14.20 -4.99
C ASN A 81 -21.95 13.03 -4.37
N SER A 82 -21.36 11.85 -4.27
CA SER A 82 -22.00 10.66 -3.66
C SER A 82 -22.04 10.68 -2.13
N MET A 83 -21.32 11.61 -1.50
CA MET A 83 -21.30 11.79 -0.03
C MET A 83 -22.42 12.70 0.49
N GLY A 84 -23.24 13.27 -0.40
CA GLY A 84 -24.41 14.11 -0.08
C GLY A 84 -25.73 13.35 -0.20
#